data_AF-A0A2T2RLJ1-F1
#
_entry.id   AF-A0A2T2RLJ1-F1
#
_cell.length_a   1.000
_cell.length_b   1.000
_cell.length_c   1.000
_cell.angle_alpha   90.00
_cell.angle_beta   90.00
_cell.angle_gamma   90.00
#
_symmetry.space_group_name_H-M   'P 1'
#
loop_
_entity.id
_entity.type
_entity.pdbx_description
1 polymer ?
#
loop_
_entity_poly.entity_id
_entity_poly.type
_entity_poly.pdbx_seq_one_letter_code
_entity_poly.pdbx_strand_id
1 'polypeptide(L)'
;MNKLPDTTVETFFAVFKDPEVNNLYVQYLEASNNTDCSIQSLGNVVTNVSHGERKGYPLLDCVKGCLEAMVFTRSTPLDKQIEMAEENFSERYKTMTLEQQKVCDRYKL
;
A
#
# COMPACT_ATOMS: atom_id res chain seq x y z
N MET A 1 9.08 11.43 23.41
CA MET A 1 9.79 10.14 23.26
C MET A 1 8.99 9.28 22.30
N ASN A 2 9.42 9.17 21.03
CA ASN A 2 8.80 8.25 20.08
C ASN A 2 9.24 6.83 20.44
N LYS A 3 8.32 6.03 21.00
CA LYS A 3 8.52 4.59 21.10
C LYS A 3 8.59 4.06 19.67
N LEU A 4 9.73 3.51 19.28
CA LEU A 4 9.83 2.67 18.09
C LEU A 4 8.75 1.58 18.21
N PRO A 5 7.93 1.36 17.17
CA PRO A 5 6.92 0.30 17.21
C PRO A 5 7.62 -1.05 17.38
N ASP A 6 7.12 -1.82 18.35
CA ASP A 6 7.61 -3.11 18.80
C ASP A 6 7.64 -4.10 17.62
N THR A 7 8.72 -4.07 16.86
CA THR A 7 8.94 -4.93 15.71
C THR A 7 9.87 -6.02 16.19
N THR A 8 9.31 -6.94 16.96
CA THR A 8 10.06 -8.10 17.41
C THR A 8 10.44 -8.93 16.19
N VAL A 9 11.56 -9.64 16.30
CA VAL A 9 12.00 -10.61 15.30
C VAL A 9 10.87 -11.61 14.97
N GLU A 10 10.05 -11.95 15.97
CA GLU A 10 8.88 -12.80 15.84
C GLU A 10 7.76 -12.18 14.99
N THR A 11 7.46 -10.88 15.15
CA THR A 11 6.48 -10.19 14.28
C THR A 11 6.98 -10.13 12.84
N PHE A 12 8.28 -9.95 12.65
CA PHE A 12 8.89 -9.95 11.32
C PHE A 12 8.75 -11.32 10.64
N PHE A 13 9.06 -12.41 11.34
CA PHE A 13 8.91 -13.77 10.82
C PHE A 13 7.45 -14.21 10.63
N ALA A 14 6.53 -13.70 11.45
CA ALA A 14 5.10 -13.98 11.29
C ALA A 14 4.58 -13.50 9.92
N VAL A 15 5.07 -12.36 9.42
CA VAL A 15 4.70 -11.84 8.10
C VAL A 15 5.08 -12.80 6.97
N PHE A 16 6.31 -13.35 6.99
CA PHE A 16 6.75 -14.27 5.95
C PHE A 16 6.03 -15.62 5.97
N LYS A 17 5.47 -16.00 7.12
CA LYS A 17 4.70 -17.24 7.29
C LYS A 17 3.22 -17.07 6.97
N ASP A 18 2.75 -15.85 6.80
CA ASP A 18 1.34 -15.58 6.50
C ASP A 18 1.04 -16.00 5.05
N PRO A 19 0.08 -16.92 4.83
CA PRO A 19 -0.22 -17.45 3.51
C PRO A 19 -0.82 -16.41 2.57
N GLU A 20 -1.53 -15.41 3.10
CA GLU A 20 -2.13 -14.33 2.32
C GLU A 20 -1.06 -13.36 1.83
N VAL A 21 -0.06 -13.03 2.67
CA VAL A 21 1.12 -12.26 2.25
C VAL A 21 1.85 -12.95 1.09
N ASN A 22 2.06 -14.27 1.19
CA ASN A 22 2.71 -15.04 0.13
C ASN A 22 1.87 -15.06 -1.15
N ASN A 23 0.54 -15.22 -1.04
CA ASN A 23 -0.36 -15.18 -2.18
C ASN A 23 -0.35 -13.81 -2.88
N LEU A 24 -0.47 -12.71 -2.12
CA LEU A 24 -0.39 -11.35 -2.65
C LEU A 24 0.96 -11.07 -3.32
N TYR A 25 2.06 -11.60 -2.76
CA TYR A 25 3.38 -11.48 -3.37
C TYR A 25 3.48 -12.24 -4.70
N VAL A 26 2.91 -13.44 -4.80
CA VAL A 26 2.81 -14.17 -6.09
C VAL A 26 2.02 -13.36 -7.12
N GLN A 27 0.86 -12.82 -6.74
CA GLN A 27 0.06 -11.97 -7.63
C GLN A 27 0.83 -10.72 -8.09
N TYR A 28 1.64 -10.12 -7.20
CA TYR A 28 2.50 -9.00 -7.55
C TYR A 28 3.56 -9.38 -8.59
N LEU A 29 4.18 -10.55 -8.45
CA LEU A 29 5.15 -11.07 -9.42
C LEU A 29 4.47 -11.32 -10.78
N GLU A 30 3.29 -11.93 -10.78
CA GLU A 30 2.51 -12.19 -12.00
C GLU A 30 2.12 -10.89 -12.71
N ALA A 31 1.63 -9.90 -11.97
CA ALA A 31 1.28 -8.58 -12.51
C ALA A 31 2.50 -7.81 -13.05
N SER A 32 3.70 -8.11 -12.54
CA SER A 32 4.94 -7.45 -12.96
C SER A 32 5.65 -8.15 -14.13
N ASN A 33 5.26 -9.39 -14.45
CA ASN A 33 5.97 -10.27 -15.39
C ASN A 33 6.02 -9.73 -16.85
N ASN A 34 5.13 -8.79 -17.20
CA ASN A 34 5.06 -8.19 -18.54
C ASN A 34 5.45 -6.71 -18.56
N THR A 35 6.21 -6.26 -17.55
CA THR A 35 6.60 -4.85 -17.40
C THR A 35 8.11 -4.72 -17.26
N ASP A 36 8.72 -3.72 -17.93
CA ASP A 36 10.14 -3.37 -17.77
C ASP A 36 10.40 -2.66 -16.42
N CYS A 37 9.91 -3.22 -15.32
CA CYS A 37 10.01 -2.61 -13.99
C CYS A 37 10.87 -3.44 -13.03
N SER A 38 11.54 -2.75 -12.11
CA SER A 38 12.26 -3.40 -11.02
C SER A 38 11.28 -4.10 -10.08
N ILE A 39 11.43 -5.42 -9.97
CA ILE A 39 10.69 -6.24 -9.01
C ILE A 39 11.32 -6.09 -7.61
N GLN A 40 10.51 -5.78 -6.61
CA GLN A 40 10.94 -5.73 -5.20
C GLN A 40 10.85 -7.12 -4.59
N SER A 41 11.87 -7.54 -3.84
CA SER A 41 11.78 -8.78 -3.05
C SER A 41 10.78 -8.61 -1.90
N LEU A 42 10.11 -9.69 -1.49
CA LEU A 42 9.24 -9.66 -0.31
C LEU A 42 9.99 -9.16 0.93
N GLY A 43 11.25 -9.56 1.10
CA GLY A 43 12.11 -9.07 2.18
C GLY A 43 12.29 -7.55 2.18
N ASN A 44 12.49 -6.95 1.00
CA ASN A 44 12.60 -5.49 0.87
C ASN A 44 11.27 -4.80 1.17
N VAL A 45 10.15 -5.35 0.70
CA VAL A 45 8.81 -4.81 1.01
C VAL A 45 8.59 -4.78 2.52
N VAL A 46 8.76 -5.92 3.21
CA VAL A 46 8.57 -6.01 4.67
C VAL A 46 9.52 -5.06 5.41
N THR A 47 10.78 -4.99 5.00
CA THR A 47 11.78 -4.08 5.59
C THR A 47 11.36 -2.62 5.44
N ASN A 48 10.96 -2.20 4.24
CA ASN A 48 10.55 -0.81 3.98
C ASN A 48 9.30 -0.44 4.77
N VAL A 49 8.30 -1.32 4.81
CA VAL A 49 7.07 -1.09 5.59
C VAL A 49 7.37 -1.03 7.09
N SER A 50 8.29 -1.85 7.59
CA SER A 50 8.66 -1.86 9.01
C SER A 50 9.29 -0.56 9.51
N HIS A 51 10.04 0.12 8.64
CA HIS A 51 10.67 1.42 8.90
C HIS A 51 9.73 2.61 8.66
N GLY A 52 8.58 2.39 8.02
CA GLY A 52 7.59 3.43 7.72
C GLY A 52 6.76 3.85 8.94
N GLU A 53 6.11 5.02 8.84
CA GLU A 53 5.13 5.46 9.83
C GLU A 53 3.86 4.60 9.71
N ARG A 54 3.60 3.79 10.74
CA ARG A 54 2.45 2.86 10.76
C ARG A 54 1.24 3.36 11.53
N LYS A 55 1.30 4.53 12.18
CA LYS A 55 0.17 5.14 12.93
C LYS A 55 -0.61 4.18 13.87
N GLY A 56 0.06 3.16 14.41
CA GLY A 56 -0.52 2.14 15.28
C GLY A 56 -1.07 0.90 14.58
N TYR A 57 -1.06 0.83 13.25
CA TYR A 57 -1.46 -0.35 12.49
C TYR A 57 -0.42 -1.49 12.61
N PRO A 58 -0.87 -2.77 12.69
CA PRO A 58 0.02 -3.93 12.70
C PRO A 58 0.90 -4.00 11.46
N LEU A 59 2.15 -4.48 11.61
CA LEU A 59 3.07 -4.63 10.47
C LEU A 59 2.47 -5.53 9.38
N LEU A 60 1.81 -6.62 9.77
CA LEU A 60 1.18 -7.57 8.85
C LEU A 60 0.16 -6.88 7.94
N ASP A 61 -0.75 -6.11 8.53
CA ASP A 61 -1.81 -5.42 7.79
C ASP A 61 -1.22 -4.36 6.87
N CYS A 62 -0.20 -3.62 7.33
CA CYS A 62 0.51 -2.66 6.48
C CYS A 62 1.21 -3.35 5.30
N VAL A 63 1.82 -4.51 5.50
CA VAL A 63 2.47 -5.27 4.42
C VAL A 63 1.43 -5.78 3.42
N LYS A 64 0.31 -6.33 3.88
CA LYS A 64 -0.80 -6.76 3.01
C LYS A 64 -1.31 -5.59 2.17
N GLY A 65 -1.65 -4.47 2.79
CA GLY A 65 -2.12 -3.28 2.06
C GLY A 65 -1.09 -2.71 1.08
N CYS A 66 0.21 -2.77 1.41
CA CYS A 66 1.26 -2.39 0.46
C CYS A 66 1.34 -3.34 -0.73
N LEU A 67 1.26 -4.65 -0.51
CA LEU A 67 1.25 -5.64 -1.60
C LEU A 67 0.02 -5.51 -2.48
N GLU A 68 -1.17 -5.32 -1.89
CA GLU A 68 -2.41 -5.04 -2.63
C GLU A 68 -2.28 -3.81 -3.51
N ALA A 69 -1.75 -2.71 -2.97
CA ALA A 69 -1.48 -1.50 -3.74
C ALA A 69 -0.49 -1.76 -4.89
N MET A 70 0.58 -2.53 -4.63
CA MET A 70 1.54 -2.91 -5.66
C MET A 70 0.91 -3.77 -6.76
N VAL A 71 0.06 -4.75 -6.41
CA VAL A 71 -0.71 -5.55 -7.39
C VAL A 71 -1.61 -4.65 -8.22
N PHE A 72 -2.36 -3.76 -7.58
CA PHE A 72 -3.28 -2.84 -8.24
C PHE A 72 -2.55 -1.94 -9.25
N THR A 73 -1.47 -1.28 -8.83
CA THR A 73 -0.71 -0.37 -9.69
C THR A 73 -0.08 -1.07 -10.89
N ARG A 74 0.25 -2.36 -10.77
CA ARG A 74 0.87 -3.15 -11.86
C ARG A 74 -0.15 -3.79 -12.79
N SER A 75 -1.32 -4.18 -12.27
CA SER A 75 -2.38 -4.85 -13.05
C SER A 75 -3.39 -3.89 -13.67
N THR A 76 -3.46 -2.64 -13.21
CA THR A 76 -4.42 -1.65 -13.68
C THR A 76 -3.74 -0.57 -14.50
N PRO A 77 -4.14 -0.34 -15.76
CA PRO A 77 -3.67 0.78 -16.57
C PRO A 77 -3.88 2.15 -15.90
N LEU A 78 -2.95 3.10 -16.12
CA LEU A 78 -2.96 4.40 -15.43
C LEU A 78 -4.23 5.22 -15.70
N ASP A 79 -4.72 5.23 -16.94
CA ASP A 79 -5.99 5.86 -17.34
C ASP A 79 -7.17 5.34 -16.50
N LYS A 80 -7.23 4.03 -16.30
CA LYS A 80 -8.25 3.40 -15.47
C LYS A 80 -8.08 3.72 -13.98
N GLN A 81 -6.84 3.83 -13.49
CA GLN A 81 -6.58 4.28 -12.12
C GLN A 81 -7.08 5.73 -11.92
N ILE A 82 -6.88 6.60 -12.91
CA ILE A 82 -7.38 7.99 -12.89
C ILE A 82 -8.91 7.99 -12.89
N GLU A 83 -9.54 7.23 -13.78
CA GLU A 83 -11.00 7.10 -13.85
C GLU A 83 -11.58 6.67 -12.49
N MET A 84 -11.03 5.63 -11.87
CA MET A 84 -11.44 5.16 -10.54
C MET A 84 -11.20 6.20 -9.43
N ALA A 85 -10.12 6.98 -9.53
CA ALA A 85 -9.81 8.03 -8.57
C ALA A 85 -10.77 9.22 -8.70
N GLU A 86 -11.25 9.52 -9.90
CA GLU A 86 -12.23 10.57 -10.18
C GLU A 86 -13.67 10.10 -9.95
N GLU A 87 -13.90 8.78 -10.03
CA GLU A 87 -15.21 8.18 -9.81
C GLU A 87 -15.76 8.58 -8.45
N ASN A 88 -16.97 9.15 -8.46
CA ASN A 88 -17.67 9.64 -7.28
C ASN A 88 -16.84 10.62 -6.41
N PHE A 89 -15.86 11.33 -7.00
CA PHE A 89 -15.03 12.28 -6.26
C PHE A 89 -15.90 13.39 -5.65
N SER A 90 -16.89 13.89 -6.39
CA SER A 90 -17.81 14.93 -5.91
C SER A 90 -18.61 14.49 -4.68
N GLU A 91 -19.06 13.23 -4.64
CA GLU A 91 -19.77 12.64 -3.51
C GLU A 91 -18.84 12.42 -2.32
N ARG A 92 -17.63 11.87 -2.55
CA ARG A 92 -16.62 11.67 -1.50
C ARG A 92 -16.13 13.00 -0.91
N TYR A 93 -15.96 14.01 -1.74
CA TYR A 93 -15.53 15.34 -1.31
C TYR A 93 -16.51 15.96 -0.30
N LYS A 94 -17.82 15.74 -0.48
CA LYS A 94 -18.86 16.22 0.44
C LYS A 94 -18.80 15.57 1.83
N THR A 95 -18.23 14.37 1.95
CA THR A 95 -18.13 13.63 3.22
C THR A 95 -16.76 13.74 3.88
N MET A 96 -15.79 14.37 3.23
CA MET A 96 -14.45 14.65 3.78
C MET A 96 -14.47 15.69 4.90
N THR A 97 -13.49 15.63 5.79
CA THR A 97 -13.24 16.70 6.76
C THR A 97 -12.72 17.96 6.07
N LEU A 98 -12.85 19.12 6.72
CA LEU A 98 -12.32 20.38 6.20
C LEU A 98 -10.81 20.34 5.91
N GLU A 99 -10.04 19.55 6.67
CA GLU A 99 -8.60 19.38 6.44
C GLU A 99 -8.33 18.56 5.17
N GLN A 100 -9.08 17.48 4.98
CA GLN A 100 -8.98 16.64 3.77
C GLN A 100 -9.37 17.43 2.52
N GLN A 101 -10.45 18.21 2.59
CA GLN A 101 -10.89 19.10 1.51
C GLN A 101 -9.81 20.11 1.12
N LYS A 102 -9.19 20.79 2.10
CA LYS A 102 -8.07 21.71 1.86
C LYS A 102 -6.86 21.06 1.19
N VAL A 103 -6.58 19.78 1.50
CA VAL A 103 -5.51 19.03 0.84
C VAL A 103 -5.88 18.77 -0.62
N CYS A 104 -7.09 18.29 -0.89
CA CYS A 104 -7.56 18.07 -2.26
C CYS A 104 -7.53 19.36 -3.11
N ASP A 105 -8.00 20.47 -2.56
CA ASP A 105 -8.02 21.76 -3.28
C ASP A 105 -6.61 22.29 -3.59
N ARG A 106 -5.58 21.90 -2.84
CA ARG A 106 -4.18 22.30 -3.10
C ARG A 106 -3.61 21.67 -4.38
N TYR A 107 -4.11 20.49 -4.75
CA TYR A 107 -3.58 19.69 -5.86
C TYR A 107 -4.54 19.63 -7.06
N LYS A 108 -5.64 20.40 -7.04
CA LYS A 108 -6.44 20.63 -8.24
C LYS A 108 -5.58 21.41 -9.25
N LEU A 109 -5.34 20.78 -10.41
CA LEU A 109 -4.73 21.42 -11.58
C LEU A 109 -5.68 22.45 -12.20
#